data_AF-A0A522EW51-F1
#
_entry.id   AF-A0A522EW51-F1
#
_cell.length_a   1.000
_cell.length_b   1.000
_cell.length_c   1.000
_cell.angle_alpha   90.00
_cell.angle_beta   90.00
_cell.angle_gamma   90.00
#
_symmetry.space_group_name_H-M   'P 1'
#
loop_
_entity.id
_entity.type
_entity.pdbx_description
1 polymer ?
#
loop_
_entity_poly.entity_id
_entity_poly.type
_entity_poly.pdbx_seq_one_letter_code
_entity_poly.pdbx_strand_id
1 'polypeptide(L)'
;MPRKNKKKVRSSKKLEPTSKIKLRKHLNADALFMYIRREFEKIPEFRTGASEISIPEALMSAFAMFSLKDSSLLKFDERRKDEAECQNLESVYGIKNIPSDSRMREICDEIDPKKYLSPIFKVLFRHLQRGKDLEPMVFYKGCYLLNLDGTGFFSSEKVSAPYCMKKVNKKTGEITYYLQMLGAAIVHPDFREVIPLCPEMIIKQDGTTKNDCERNAARRFFEQLRKEHPHLPLIVNEDALSPNAPHIRDLKKHNLHYILGVKPKDHEFLFNFVEAAVQDGRTLEFAIEDKENPDITHRFRILNKVPLNKSNQELPVNFIEYWEHSKKTGKVIYHNTWITDFTLTKENAYIIMRGGRARWKIENETFNTLKNQGYNFGHNYGLGEKYLAAVFATLMMLAFLVDQIQQLCCALFQSVWKKLGSKSSLWESIRSYFKCFLVESMGAIFMALLYGIRTQPLEQLIDVHDTS
;
A
#
# COMPACT_ATOMS: atom_id res chain seq x y z
N MET A 1 52.13 -24.17 36.03
CA MET A 1 51.60 -22.78 36.11
C MET A 1 51.28 -22.27 34.70
N PRO A 2 50.02 -22.19 34.28
CA PRO A 2 49.68 -21.69 32.95
C PRO A 2 49.55 -20.16 32.93
N ARG A 3 50.19 -19.55 31.91
CA ARG A 3 50.26 -18.10 31.66
C ARG A 3 48.89 -17.52 31.29
N LYS A 4 48.48 -16.46 32.00
CA LYS A 4 47.27 -15.66 31.74
C LYS A 4 47.40 -14.91 30.40
N ASN A 5 46.58 -15.28 29.41
CA ASN A 5 46.37 -14.50 28.18
C ASN A 5 45.41 -13.33 28.48
N LYS A 6 45.95 -12.10 28.52
CA LYS A 6 45.16 -10.85 28.57
C LYS A 6 44.50 -10.61 27.21
N LYS A 7 43.18 -10.84 27.10
CA LYS A 7 42.36 -10.38 25.98
C LYS A 7 42.33 -8.84 25.98
N LYS A 8 42.90 -8.23 24.93
CA LYS A 8 42.71 -6.79 24.61
C LYS A 8 41.23 -6.53 24.34
N VAL A 9 40.60 -5.73 25.19
CA VAL A 9 39.28 -5.15 24.97
C VAL A 9 39.40 -4.21 23.77
N ARG A 10 38.68 -4.52 22.68
CA ARG A 10 38.47 -3.61 21.55
C ARG A 10 37.69 -2.40 22.08
N SER A 11 38.31 -1.23 22.09
CA SER A 11 37.64 0.03 22.39
C SER A 11 36.46 0.22 21.43
N SER A 12 35.27 0.41 21.98
CA SER A 12 34.09 0.86 21.26
C SER A 12 34.44 2.15 20.52
N LYS A 13 34.33 2.13 19.18
CA LYS A 13 34.33 3.35 18.39
C LYS A 13 33.17 4.20 18.90
N LYS A 14 33.48 5.34 19.53
CA LYS A 14 32.52 6.41 19.80
C LYS A 14 31.84 6.75 18.49
N LEU A 15 30.52 6.54 18.41
CA LEU A 15 29.70 7.14 17.36
C LEU A 15 29.88 8.66 17.46
N GLU A 16 30.38 9.27 16.39
CA GLU A 16 30.38 10.71 16.24
C GLU A 16 28.94 11.26 16.41
N PRO A 17 28.78 12.50 16.89
CA PRO A 17 27.45 13.08 17.05
C PRO A 17 26.79 13.17 15.68
N THR A 18 25.75 12.37 15.46
CA THR A 18 24.89 12.48 14.29
C THR A 18 24.41 13.91 14.18
N SER A 19 24.68 14.57 13.04
CA SER A 19 24.11 15.87 12.70
C SER A 19 22.62 15.87 13.05
N LYS A 20 22.14 16.89 13.79
CA LYS A 20 20.72 16.99 14.20
C LYS A 20 19.82 16.68 13.02
N ILE A 21 19.04 15.60 13.10
CA ILE A 21 18.10 15.22 12.04
C ILE A 21 17.11 16.36 11.82
N LYS A 22 17.08 16.90 10.61
CA LYS A 22 16.14 17.97 10.23
C LYS A 22 14.85 17.34 9.73
N LEU A 23 13.74 17.56 10.45
CA LEU A 23 12.42 17.12 10.03
C LEU A 23 11.92 17.93 8.83
N ARG A 24 11.33 17.25 7.85
CA ARG A 24 10.63 17.90 6.74
C ARG A 24 9.36 18.54 7.26
N LYS A 25 9.13 19.82 6.96
CA LYS A 25 7.99 20.61 7.47
C LYS A 25 6.61 19.98 7.20
N HIS A 26 6.45 19.33 6.04
CA HIS A 26 5.15 18.85 5.55
C HIS A 26 5.01 17.33 5.44
N LEU A 27 6.10 16.58 5.69
CA LEU A 27 6.19 15.14 5.40
C LEU A 27 6.74 14.34 6.59
N ASN A 28 6.62 14.90 7.80
CA ASN A 28 6.79 14.16 9.05
C ASN A 28 5.41 13.68 9.55
N ALA A 29 5.37 12.70 10.47
CA ALA A 29 4.13 12.15 11.02
C ALA A 29 3.15 13.23 11.52
N ASP A 30 3.63 14.16 12.35
CA ASP A 30 2.78 15.16 12.98
C ASP A 30 2.10 16.06 11.94
N ALA A 31 2.85 16.49 10.92
CA ALA A 31 2.29 17.27 9.82
C ALA A 31 1.26 16.47 9.00
N LEU A 32 1.53 15.19 8.72
CA LEU A 32 0.62 14.33 7.97
C LEU A 32 -0.68 14.07 8.75
N PHE A 33 -0.59 13.79 10.05
CA PHE A 33 -1.75 13.61 10.93
C PHE A 33 -2.59 14.88 11.02
N MET A 34 -1.95 16.05 11.14
CA MET A 34 -2.63 17.35 11.11
C MET A 34 -3.38 17.56 9.78
N TYR A 35 -2.80 17.20 8.63
CA TYR A 35 -3.49 17.31 7.35
C TYR A 35 -4.70 16.41 7.25
N ILE A 36 -4.59 15.15 7.71
CA ILE A 36 -5.72 14.22 7.75
C ILE A 36 -6.85 14.78 8.61
N ARG A 37 -6.53 15.24 9.83
CA ARG A 37 -7.51 15.84 10.75
C ARG A 37 -8.24 17.02 10.09
N ARG A 38 -7.51 17.94 9.46
CA ARG A 38 -8.09 19.09 8.77
C ARG A 38 -9.01 18.71 7.62
N GLU A 39 -8.78 17.59 6.94
CA GLU A 39 -9.71 17.11 5.93
C GLU A 39 -10.95 16.47 6.55
N PHE A 40 -10.82 15.74 7.67
CA PHE A 40 -11.99 15.25 8.40
C PHE A 40 -12.86 16.38 8.95
N GLU A 41 -12.26 17.47 9.44
CA GLU A 41 -12.99 18.67 9.91
C GLU A 41 -13.82 19.36 8.82
N LYS A 42 -13.56 19.09 7.53
CA LYS A 42 -14.38 19.60 6.41
C LYS A 42 -15.61 18.76 6.13
N ILE A 43 -15.72 17.56 6.71
CA ILE A 43 -16.90 16.71 6.53
C ILE A 43 -18.05 17.36 7.29
N PRO A 44 -19.16 17.72 6.62
CA PRO A 44 -20.28 18.34 7.29
C PRO A 44 -20.90 17.39 8.30
N GLU A 45 -21.38 17.92 9.42
CA GLU A 45 -22.18 17.17 10.37
C GLU A 45 -23.57 16.94 9.76
N PHE A 46 -23.80 15.76 9.20
CA PHE A 46 -25.06 15.39 8.58
C PHE A 46 -25.93 14.49 9.48
N ARG A 47 -25.42 14.07 10.64
CA ARG A 47 -26.19 13.30 11.63
C ARG A 47 -27.13 14.24 12.37
N THR A 48 -28.31 13.74 12.74
CA THR A 48 -29.32 14.51 13.46
C THR A 48 -29.14 14.37 14.97
N GLY A 49 -29.52 15.41 15.72
CA GLY A 49 -29.44 15.45 17.18
C GLY A 49 -28.09 15.93 17.74
N ALA A 50 -28.06 16.18 19.05
CA ALA A 50 -26.82 16.51 19.75
C ALA A 50 -25.91 15.29 19.77
N SER A 51 -24.74 15.37 19.15
CA SER A 51 -23.73 14.31 19.16
C SER A 51 -22.56 14.74 20.05
N GLU A 52 -22.33 14.04 21.16
CA GLU A 52 -21.15 14.27 22.02
C GLU A 52 -19.83 14.07 21.27
N ILE A 53 -19.82 13.18 20.28
CA ILE A 53 -18.65 12.86 19.47
C ILE A 53 -18.92 13.27 18.02
N SER A 54 -18.10 14.21 17.55
CA SER A 54 -18.15 14.73 16.18
C SER A 54 -17.57 13.72 15.18
N ILE A 55 -17.94 13.85 13.90
CA ILE A 55 -17.39 13.02 12.82
C ILE A 55 -15.84 13.04 12.79
N PRO A 56 -15.17 14.21 12.89
CA PRO A 56 -13.71 14.26 12.87
C PRO A 56 -13.04 13.51 14.03
N GLU A 57 -13.62 13.57 15.23
CA GLU A 57 -13.11 12.85 16.40
C GLU A 57 -13.21 11.33 16.19
N ALA A 58 -14.34 10.85 15.67
CA ALA A 58 -14.53 9.44 15.38
C ALA A 58 -13.60 8.92 14.27
N LEU A 59 -13.44 9.69 13.19
CA LEU A 59 -12.56 9.32 12.07
C LEU A 59 -11.08 9.40 12.45
N MET A 60 -10.65 10.40 13.22
CA MET A 60 -9.27 10.43 13.75
C MET A 60 -9.03 9.28 14.73
N SER A 61 -10.02 8.89 15.54
CA SER A 61 -9.91 7.71 16.41
C SER A 61 -9.73 6.42 15.62
N ALA A 62 -10.53 6.22 14.58
CA ALA A 62 -10.40 5.07 13.69
C ALA A 62 -9.06 5.08 12.93
N PHE A 63 -8.59 6.25 12.48
CA PHE A 63 -7.25 6.40 11.89
C PHE A 63 -6.15 6.09 12.91
N ALA A 64 -6.25 6.59 14.15
CA ALA A 64 -5.27 6.37 15.21
C ALA A 64 -5.14 4.88 15.56
N MET A 65 -6.25 4.15 15.60
CA MET A 65 -6.27 2.68 15.76
C MET A 65 -5.38 1.99 14.71
N PHE A 66 -5.54 2.33 13.43
CA PHE A 66 -4.71 1.75 12.35
C PHE A 66 -3.28 2.31 12.31
N SER A 67 -3.08 3.56 12.72
CA SER A 67 -1.76 4.18 12.85
C SER A 67 -0.92 3.48 13.92
N LEU A 68 -1.50 3.23 15.10
CA LEU A 68 -0.89 2.51 16.23
C LEU A 68 -0.83 0.99 16.04
N LYS A 69 -1.46 0.47 14.97
CA LYS A 69 -1.50 -0.95 14.60
C LYS A 69 -2.24 -1.80 15.66
N ASP A 70 -3.32 -1.25 16.22
CA ASP A 70 -4.15 -1.97 17.16
C ASP A 70 -4.95 -3.08 16.43
N SER A 71 -5.00 -4.26 17.04
CA SER A 71 -5.54 -5.47 16.41
C SER A 71 -7.07 -5.54 16.40
N SER A 72 -7.74 -4.69 17.17
CA SER A 72 -9.19 -4.60 17.24
C SER A 72 -9.63 -3.24 17.79
N LEU A 73 -10.90 -2.89 17.60
CA LEU A 73 -11.51 -1.70 18.20
C LEU A 73 -11.52 -1.79 19.72
N LEU A 74 -11.82 -2.96 20.28
CA LEU A 74 -11.77 -3.18 21.72
C LEU A 74 -10.39 -2.88 22.29
N LYS A 75 -9.32 -3.27 21.57
CA LYS A 75 -7.95 -2.99 22.00
C LYS A 75 -7.64 -1.49 22.04
N PHE A 76 -8.20 -0.73 21.09
CA PHE A 76 -8.10 0.72 21.08
C PHE A 76 -8.96 1.37 22.18
N ASP A 77 -10.19 0.87 22.40
CA ASP A 77 -11.13 1.35 23.42
C ASP A 77 -10.59 1.18 24.85
N GLU A 78 -9.78 0.13 25.11
CA GLU A 78 -9.09 -0.06 26.40
C GLU A 78 -8.26 1.16 26.83
N ARG A 79 -7.73 1.94 25.88
CA ARG A 79 -6.91 3.14 26.15
C ARG A 79 -7.70 4.24 26.86
N ARG A 80 -9.04 4.26 26.72
CA ARG A 80 -9.92 5.22 27.40
C ARG A 80 -9.94 5.07 28.93
N LYS A 81 -9.41 3.96 29.45
CA LYS A 81 -9.31 3.70 30.90
C LYS A 81 -8.05 4.27 31.52
N ASP A 82 -7.09 4.72 30.70
CA ASP A 82 -5.80 5.24 31.13
C ASP A 82 -5.72 6.73 30.76
N GLU A 83 -5.58 7.58 31.76
CA GLU A 83 -5.58 9.04 31.58
C GLU A 83 -4.38 9.50 30.74
N ALA A 84 -3.21 8.88 30.89
CA ALA A 84 -2.03 9.22 30.11
C ALA A 84 -2.21 8.85 28.63
N GLU A 85 -2.76 7.67 28.35
CA GLU A 85 -3.07 7.28 26.96
C GLU A 85 -4.14 8.20 26.33
N CYS A 86 -5.12 8.69 27.11
CA CYS A 86 -6.09 9.68 26.65
C CYS A 86 -5.42 11.01 26.27
N GLN A 87 -4.55 11.53 27.15
CA GLN A 87 -3.78 12.75 26.87
C GLN A 87 -2.88 12.59 25.63
N ASN A 88 -2.31 11.40 25.43
CA ASN A 88 -1.49 11.09 24.25
C ASN A 88 -2.32 11.01 22.96
N LEU A 89 -3.57 10.57 23.01
CA LEU A 89 -4.48 10.61 21.87
C LEU A 89 -4.82 12.06 21.49
N GLU A 90 -4.98 12.93 22.48
CA GLU A 90 -5.18 14.36 22.24
C GLU A 90 -3.93 15.01 21.64
N SER A 91 -2.75 14.81 22.24
CA SER A 91 -1.52 15.48 21.79
C SER A 91 -1.05 15.01 20.41
N VAL A 92 -1.11 13.70 20.14
CA VAL A 92 -0.57 13.10 18.90
C VAL A 92 -1.57 13.17 17.75
N TYR A 93 -2.86 12.96 18.01
CA TYR A 93 -3.90 12.86 16.98
C TYR A 93 -4.96 13.97 17.05
N GLY A 94 -4.90 14.85 18.06
CA GLY A 94 -5.87 15.91 18.30
C GLY A 94 -7.20 15.41 18.90
N ILE A 95 -7.29 14.14 19.30
CA ILE A 95 -8.56 13.52 19.70
C ILE A 95 -8.90 13.93 21.14
N LYS A 96 -9.92 14.76 21.29
CA LYS A 96 -10.42 15.24 22.59
C LYS A 96 -11.50 14.32 23.16
N ASN A 97 -12.43 13.90 22.30
CA ASN A 97 -13.58 13.09 22.68
C ASN A 97 -13.45 11.71 22.06
N ILE A 98 -12.82 10.78 22.79
CA ILE A 98 -12.53 9.44 22.30
C ILE A 98 -13.82 8.58 22.33
N PRO A 99 -14.29 8.06 21.19
CA PRO A 99 -15.46 7.19 21.15
C PRO A 99 -15.19 5.82 21.76
N SER A 100 -16.24 5.21 22.30
CA SER A 100 -16.27 3.77 22.55
C SER A 100 -16.20 2.98 21.25
N ASP A 101 -15.87 1.69 21.34
CA ASP A 101 -15.94 0.77 20.20
C ASP A 101 -17.28 0.94 19.44
N SER A 102 -18.40 0.83 20.15
CA SER A 102 -19.74 0.86 19.53
C SER A 102 -20.05 2.20 18.89
N ARG A 103 -19.70 3.31 19.57
CA ARG A 103 -19.97 4.66 19.02
C ARG A 103 -19.09 4.94 17.81
N MET A 104 -17.84 4.48 17.79
CA MET A 104 -16.96 4.63 16.64
C MET A 104 -17.52 3.88 15.42
N ARG A 105 -18.04 2.66 15.61
CA ARG A 105 -18.67 1.87 14.55
C ARG A 105 -19.89 2.59 13.96
N GLU A 106 -20.81 3.02 14.82
CA GLU A 106 -22.04 3.69 14.41
C GLU A 106 -21.75 4.93 13.55
N ILE A 107 -20.81 5.77 13.99
CA ILE A 107 -20.45 6.99 13.25
C ILE A 107 -19.76 6.65 11.93
N CYS A 108 -18.78 5.74 11.96
CA CYS A 108 -18.03 5.38 10.76
C CYS A 108 -18.88 4.66 9.71
N ASP A 109 -19.92 3.93 10.11
CA ASP A 109 -20.79 3.21 9.18
C ASP A 109 -21.56 4.15 8.24
N GLU A 110 -21.82 5.39 8.68
CA GLU A 110 -22.53 6.40 7.90
C GLU A 110 -21.63 7.19 6.92
N ILE A 111 -20.31 6.96 6.96
CA ILE A 111 -19.35 7.72 6.15
C ILE A 111 -19.18 7.04 4.79
N ASP A 112 -19.68 7.68 3.73
CA ASP A 112 -19.35 7.27 2.36
C ASP A 112 -17.84 7.46 2.10
N PRO A 113 -17.06 6.38 1.95
CA PRO A 113 -15.62 6.46 1.81
C PRO A 113 -15.21 7.13 0.49
N LYS A 114 -15.99 6.96 -0.58
CA LYS A 114 -15.68 7.53 -1.90
C LYS A 114 -15.86 9.04 -1.88
N LYS A 115 -16.90 9.52 -1.19
CA LYS A 115 -17.19 10.96 -1.08
C LYS A 115 -16.23 11.66 -0.12
N TYR A 116 -15.97 11.07 1.06
CA TYR A 116 -15.33 11.80 2.15
C TYR A 116 -13.88 11.38 2.44
N LEU A 117 -13.48 10.13 2.17
CA LEU A 117 -12.12 9.65 2.48
C LEU A 117 -11.18 9.70 1.27
N SER A 118 -11.69 9.39 0.07
CA SER A 118 -10.87 9.41 -1.17
C SER A 118 -10.12 10.73 -1.40
N PRO A 119 -10.73 11.92 -1.19
CA PRO A 119 -10.03 13.20 -1.38
C PRO A 119 -8.79 13.40 -0.49
N ILE A 120 -8.71 12.69 0.65
CA ILE A 120 -7.63 12.86 1.64
C ILE A 120 -6.31 12.29 1.11
N PHE A 121 -6.36 11.17 0.39
CA PHE A 121 -5.20 10.57 -0.27
C PHE A 121 -4.53 11.57 -1.22
N LYS A 122 -5.34 12.31 -2.00
CA LYS A 122 -4.87 13.36 -2.90
C LYS A 122 -4.13 14.49 -2.18
N VAL A 123 -4.53 14.84 -0.95
CA VAL A 123 -3.86 15.88 -0.16
C VAL A 123 -2.45 15.44 0.22
N LEU A 124 -2.29 14.23 0.76
CA LEU A 124 -0.97 13.69 1.12
C LEU A 124 -0.09 13.50 -0.10
N PHE A 125 -0.66 12.99 -1.20
CA PHE A 125 0.02 12.85 -2.48
C PHE A 125 0.55 14.20 -3.00
N ARG A 126 -0.24 15.28 -2.90
CA ARG A 126 0.19 16.62 -3.30
C ARG A 126 1.39 17.10 -2.49
N HIS A 127 1.48 16.77 -1.20
CA HIS A 127 2.65 17.11 -0.39
C HIS A 127 3.90 16.37 -0.86
N LEU A 128 3.81 15.09 -1.23
CA LEU A 128 4.92 14.35 -1.85
C LEU A 128 5.39 15.00 -3.16
N GLN A 129 4.45 15.37 -4.04
CA GLN A 129 4.79 16.04 -5.30
C GLN A 129 5.48 17.37 -5.08
N ARG A 130 4.94 18.23 -4.20
CA ARG A 130 5.53 19.55 -3.90
C ARG A 130 6.87 19.45 -3.18
N GLY A 131 7.08 18.38 -2.40
CA GLY A 131 8.33 18.06 -1.73
C GLY A 131 9.41 17.49 -2.65
N LYS A 132 9.06 17.20 -3.92
CA LYS A 132 9.88 16.50 -4.92
C LYS A 132 10.28 15.08 -4.52
N ASP A 133 9.65 14.52 -3.49
CA ASP A 133 9.96 13.17 -3.00
C ASP A 133 9.38 12.07 -3.90
N LEU A 134 8.40 12.42 -4.73
CA LEU A 134 7.87 11.50 -5.74
C LEU A 134 8.73 11.49 -7.01
N GLU A 135 9.49 12.54 -7.33
CA GLU A 135 10.30 12.63 -8.56
C GLU A 135 11.27 11.45 -8.76
N PRO A 136 11.97 10.93 -7.73
CA PRO A 136 12.83 9.75 -7.86
C PRO A 136 12.10 8.47 -8.27
N MET A 137 10.77 8.41 -8.14
CA MET A 137 9.96 7.25 -8.56
C MET A 137 9.47 7.35 -10.00
N VAL A 138 9.84 8.40 -10.76
CA VAL A 138 9.58 8.47 -12.20
C VAL A 138 10.32 7.33 -12.90
N PHE A 139 9.59 6.53 -13.68
CA PHE A 139 10.09 5.28 -14.22
C PHE A 139 10.53 5.39 -15.68
N TYR A 140 9.58 5.49 -16.62
CA TYR A 140 9.89 5.46 -18.05
C TYR A 140 9.12 6.56 -18.78
N LYS A 141 9.82 7.32 -19.63
CA LYS A 141 9.27 8.46 -20.38
C LYS A 141 8.47 9.45 -19.52
N GLY A 142 8.98 9.76 -18.33
CA GLY A 142 8.32 10.68 -17.40
C GLY A 142 7.10 10.09 -16.67
N CYS A 143 6.74 8.83 -16.93
CA CYS A 143 5.60 8.17 -16.30
C CYS A 143 5.98 7.45 -15.01
N TYR A 144 5.04 7.39 -14.08
CA TYR A 144 5.10 6.53 -12.89
C TYR A 144 4.54 5.15 -13.19
N LEU A 145 5.11 4.09 -12.58
CA LEU A 145 4.57 2.75 -12.69
C LEU A 145 3.48 2.54 -11.63
N LEU A 146 2.26 2.24 -12.05
CA LEU A 146 1.09 2.05 -11.20
C LEU A 146 0.66 0.58 -11.26
N ASN A 147 0.87 -0.16 -10.18
CA ASN A 147 0.39 -1.53 -10.09
C ASN A 147 -1.06 -1.53 -9.60
N LEU A 148 -1.89 -2.42 -10.16
CA LEU A 148 -3.26 -2.68 -9.72
C LEU A 148 -3.44 -4.17 -9.46
N ASP A 149 -4.16 -4.51 -8.38
CA ASP A 149 -4.44 -5.89 -8.03
C ASP A 149 -5.62 -6.01 -7.04
N GLY A 150 -6.42 -7.07 -7.16
CA GLY A 150 -7.53 -7.35 -6.27
C GLY A 150 -7.09 -8.09 -5.00
N THR A 151 -7.66 -7.74 -3.84
CA THR A 151 -7.37 -8.46 -2.59
C THR A 151 -8.61 -8.58 -1.71
N GLY A 152 -8.76 -9.74 -1.09
CA GLY A 152 -9.80 -9.98 -0.09
C GLY A 152 -9.40 -9.46 1.29
N PHE A 153 -10.34 -8.82 1.97
CA PHE A 153 -10.17 -8.30 3.33
C PHE A 153 -11.23 -8.78 4.32
N PHE A 154 -12.24 -9.50 3.84
CA PHE A 154 -13.25 -10.15 4.68
C PHE A 154 -13.73 -11.45 4.02
N SER A 155 -13.95 -12.48 4.83
CA SER A 155 -14.59 -13.74 4.42
C SER A 155 -15.30 -14.39 5.62
N SER A 156 -16.54 -14.84 5.44
CA SER A 156 -17.29 -15.56 6.47
C SER A 156 -18.40 -16.42 5.86
N GLU A 157 -18.70 -17.55 6.47
CA GLU A 157 -19.88 -18.37 6.15
C GLU A 157 -21.09 -18.01 7.01
N LYS A 158 -20.87 -17.25 8.10
CA LYS A 158 -21.88 -16.97 9.12
C LYS A 158 -22.32 -15.51 9.14
N VAL A 159 -21.37 -14.59 8.94
CA VAL A 159 -21.59 -13.15 9.06
C VAL A 159 -21.62 -12.53 7.67
N SER A 160 -22.62 -11.69 7.40
CA SER A 160 -22.78 -11.04 6.10
C SER A 160 -23.45 -9.68 6.25
N ALA A 161 -23.30 -8.84 5.23
CA ALA A 161 -24.02 -7.60 5.04
C ALA A 161 -24.58 -7.53 3.62
N PRO A 162 -25.56 -6.66 3.32
CA PRO A 162 -26.20 -6.60 2.00
C PRO A 162 -25.22 -6.38 0.83
N TYR A 163 -24.16 -5.61 1.06
CA TYR A 163 -23.14 -5.29 0.06
C TYR A 163 -22.08 -6.42 -0.11
N CYS A 164 -22.12 -7.48 0.69
CA CYS A 164 -21.19 -8.61 0.57
C CYS A 164 -21.38 -9.38 -0.75
N MET A 165 -20.24 -9.76 -1.31
CA MET A 165 -20.13 -10.70 -2.41
C MET A 165 -20.46 -12.11 -1.92
N LYS A 166 -21.00 -12.97 -2.79
CA LYS A 166 -21.39 -14.35 -2.43
C LYS A 166 -20.72 -15.38 -3.34
N LYS A 167 -20.16 -16.45 -2.78
CA LYS A 167 -19.67 -17.62 -3.52
C LYS A 167 -20.38 -18.86 -3.01
N VAL A 168 -20.94 -19.65 -3.91
CA VAL A 168 -21.60 -20.92 -3.57
C VAL A 168 -20.66 -22.07 -3.94
N ASN A 169 -20.36 -22.93 -2.97
CA ASN A 169 -19.64 -24.17 -3.21
C ASN A 169 -20.53 -25.11 -4.02
N LYS A 170 -20.14 -25.44 -5.26
CA LYS A 170 -20.95 -26.28 -6.16
C LYS A 170 -21.17 -27.71 -5.65
N LYS A 171 -20.30 -28.20 -4.75
CA LYS A 171 -20.38 -29.57 -4.22
C LYS A 171 -21.20 -29.63 -2.93
N THR A 172 -20.99 -28.69 -2.01
CA THR A 172 -21.63 -28.70 -0.67
C THR A 172 -22.88 -27.82 -0.59
N GLY A 173 -23.04 -26.87 -1.53
CA GLY A 173 -24.09 -25.84 -1.46
C GLY A 173 -23.79 -24.70 -0.48
N GLU A 174 -22.68 -24.78 0.26
CA GLU A 174 -22.31 -23.77 1.27
C GLU A 174 -22.05 -22.40 0.63
N ILE A 175 -22.47 -21.36 1.35
CA ILE A 175 -22.34 -19.97 0.91
C ILE A 175 -21.24 -19.30 1.73
N THR A 176 -20.25 -18.75 1.04
CA THR A 176 -19.25 -17.87 1.63
C THR A 176 -19.52 -16.44 1.20
N TYR A 177 -19.63 -15.55 2.18
CA TYR A 177 -19.70 -14.11 2.02
C TYR A 177 -18.30 -13.50 2.10
N TYR A 178 -17.97 -12.58 1.21
CA TYR A 178 -16.65 -11.98 1.19
C TYR A 178 -16.67 -10.53 0.70
N LEU A 179 -15.61 -9.79 1.01
CA LEU A 179 -15.37 -8.46 0.48
C LEU A 179 -13.96 -8.39 -0.10
N GLN A 180 -13.84 -7.69 -1.21
CA GLN A 180 -12.57 -7.42 -1.87
C GLN A 180 -12.43 -5.92 -2.11
N MET A 181 -11.19 -5.48 -2.29
CA MET A 181 -10.88 -4.17 -2.82
C MET A 181 -9.86 -4.30 -3.95
N LEU A 182 -9.93 -3.41 -4.91
CA LEU A 182 -8.88 -3.15 -5.86
C LEU A 182 -7.89 -2.18 -5.22
N GLY A 183 -6.69 -2.67 -4.93
CA GLY A 183 -5.59 -1.85 -4.47
C GLY A 183 -4.83 -1.27 -5.66
N ALA A 184 -4.34 -0.04 -5.50
CA ALA A 184 -3.46 0.59 -6.48
C ALA A 184 -2.29 1.27 -5.77
N ALA A 185 -1.08 1.09 -6.28
CA ALA A 185 0.11 1.73 -5.70
C ALA A 185 1.11 2.11 -6.78
N ILE A 186 1.68 3.32 -6.67
CA ILE A 186 2.85 3.71 -7.45
C ILE A 186 4.06 2.97 -6.89
N VAL A 187 4.81 2.32 -7.78
CA VAL A 187 5.99 1.53 -7.44
C VAL A 187 7.15 1.92 -8.32
N HIS A 188 8.36 1.51 -7.93
CA HIS A 188 9.54 1.57 -8.77
C HIS A 188 10.38 0.30 -8.54
N PRO A 189 11.01 -0.30 -9.58
CA PRO A 189 11.84 -1.49 -9.40
C PRO A 189 12.97 -1.31 -8.37
N ASP A 190 13.50 -0.09 -8.27
CA ASP A 190 14.68 0.24 -7.45
C ASP A 190 14.34 0.78 -6.06
N PHE A 191 13.05 0.97 -5.75
CA PHE A 191 12.59 1.44 -4.44
C PHE A 191 11.88 0.32 -3.72
N ARG A 192 12.04 0.25 -2.40
CA ARG A 192 11.25 -0.68 -1.58
C ARG A 192 9.86 -0.12 -1.32
N GLU A 193 9.79 1.19 -1.17
CA GLU A 193 8.59 1.96 -0.87
C GLU A 193 7.58 1.89 -2.03
N VAL A 194 6.32 1.93 -1.65
CA VAL A 194 5.17 1.97 -2.56
C VAL A 194 4.26 3.10 -2.11
N ILE A 195 3.72 3.88 -3.03
CA ILE A 195 2.81 4.99 -2.69
C ILE A 195 1.38 4.54 -3.04
N PRO A 196 0.61 4.03 -2.06
CA PRO A 196 -0.76 3.60 -2.29
C PRO A 196 -1.65 4.79 -2.64
N LEU A 197 -2.56 4.57 -3.59
CA LEU A 197 -3.69 5.47 -3.87
C LEU A 197 -4.93 4.96 -3.11
N CYS A 198 -6.01 5.75 -3.12
CA CYS A 198 -7.26 5.32 -2.51
C CYS A 198 -7.74 4.01 -3.16
N PRO A 199 -8.05 2.96 -2.38
CA PRO A 199 -8.56 1.71 -2.94
C PRO A 199 -9.97 1.89 -3.50
N GLU A 200 -10.34 1.07 -4.48
CA GLU A 200 -11.72 0.97 -4.96
C GLU A 200 -12.36 -0.32 -4.43
N MET A 201 -13.48 -0.21 -3.73
CA MET A 201 -14.16 -1.37 -3.17
C MET A 201 -14.79 -2.24 -4.26
N ILE A 202 -14.63 -3.56 -4.15
CA ILE A 202 -15.30 -4.57 -4.98
C ILE A 202 -16.41 -5.18 -4.13
N ILE A 203 -17.54 -4.50 -4.14
CA ILE A 203 -18.74 -4.83 -3.36
C ILE A 203 -19.96 -4.76 -4.26
N LYS A 204 -21.04 -5.44 -3.87
CA LYS A 204 -22.30 -5.32 -4.62
C LYS A 204 -22.76 -3.88 -4.61
N GLN A 205 -23.09 -3.39 -5.79
CA GLN A 205 -23.61 -2.05 -5.96
C GLN A 205 -25.09 -2.03 -5.61
N ASP A 206 -25.58 -0.89 -5.12
CA ASP A 206 -26.97 -0.73 -4.78
C ASP A 206 -27.89 -1.07 -5.97
N GLY A 207 -29.01 -1.73 -5.70
CA GLY A 207 -29.94 -2.24 -6.70
C GLY A 207 -29.44 -3.41 -7.57
N THR A 208 -28.25 -3.97 -7.29
CA THR A 208 -27.70 -5.09 -8.08
C THR A 208 -27.67 -6.41 -7.31
N THR A 209 -28.16 -7.48 -7.93
CA THR A 209 -28.07 -8.85 -7.38
C THR A 209 -26.77 -9.56 -7.76
N LYS A 210 -26.13 -9.09 -8.85
CA LYS A 210 -24.90 -9.65 -9.38
C LYS A 210 -23.70 -9.20 -8.54
N ASN A 211 -22.83 -10.16 -8.26
CA ASN A 211 -21.49 -9.90 -7.75
C ASN A 211 -20.74 -8.88 -8.65
N ASP A 212 -20.07 -7.92 -8.02
CA ASP A 212 -19.14 -7.03 -8.70
C ASP A 212 -17.85 -7.77 -9.13
N CYS A 213 -16.94 -7.10 -9.84
CA CYS A 213 -15.67 -7.70 -10.22
C CYS A 213 -14.55 -6.67 -10.38
N GLU A 214 -13.31 -7.17 -10.38
CA GLU A 214 -12.10 -6.36 -10.53
C GLU A 214 -12.14 -5.47 -11.77
N ARG A 215 -12.67 -5.96 -12.91
CA ARG A 215 -12.80 -5.15 -14.14
C ARG A 215 -13.70 -3.93 -13.96
N ASN A 216 -14.84 -4.11 -13.29
CA ASN A 216 -15.76 -2.99 -13.03
C ASN A 216 -15.14 -1.99 -12.05
N ALA A 217 -14.47 -2.50 -11.01
CA ALA A 217 -13.74 -1.66 -10.07
C ALA A 217 -12.59 -0.90 -10.74
N ALA A 218 -11.83 -1.53 -11.64
CA ALA A 218 -10.76 -0.87 -12.38
C ALA A 218 -11.30 0.30 -13.22
N ARG A 219 -12.45 0.13 -13.88
CA ARG A 219 -13.09 1.23 -14.61
C ARG A 219 -13.49 2.39 -13.69
N ARG A 220 -14.12 2.11 -12.54
CA ARG A 220 -14.46 3.14 -11.55
C ARG A 220 -13.22 3.83 -10.98
N PHE A 221 -12.16 3.05 -10.75
CA PHE A 221 -10.87 3.53 -10.27
C PHE A 221 -10.21 4.47 -11.29
N PHE A 222 -10.15 4.13 -12.58
CA PHE A 222 -9.55 4.99 -13.61
C PHE A 222 -10.32 6.32 -13.78
N GLU A 223 -11.64 6.28 -13.70
CA GLU A 223 -12.47 7.49 -13.72
C GLU A 223 -12.16 8.40 -12.53
N GLN A 224 -12.06 7.83 -11.32
CA GLN A 224 -11.72 8.59 -10.11
C GLN A 224 -10.28 9.11 -10.15
N LEU A 225 -9.33 8.26 -10.56
CA LEU A 225 -7.92 8.59 -10.74
C LEU A 225 -7.75 9.81 -11.64
N ARG A 226 -8.50 9.91 -12.74
CA ARG A 226 -8.42 11.08 -13.63
C ARG A 226 -9.11 12.32 -13.10
N LYS A 227 -10.12 12.21 -12.25
CA LYS A 227 -10.66 13.36 -11.51
C LYS A 227 -9.64 13.90 -10.48
N GLU A 228 -8.93 13.00 -9.82
CA GLU A 228 -7.98 13.37 -8.77
C GLU A 228 -6.64 13.85 -9.33
N HIS A 229 -6.15 13.18 -10.37
CA HIS A 229 -4.85 13.36 -11.00
C HIS A 229 -4.96 13.44 -12.55
N PRO A 230 -5.56 14.52 -13.10
CA PRO A 230 -5.86 14.62 -14.55
C PRO A 230 -4.64 14.47 -15.46
N HIS A 231 -3.48 14.97 -15.01
CA HIS A 231 -2.25 15.04 -15.81
C HIS A 231 -1.13 14.15 -15.30
N LEU A 232 -1.36 13.28 -14.31
CA LEU A 232 -0.32 12.41 -13.80
C LEU A 232 0.01 11.33 -14.85
N PRO A 233 1.23 11.29 -15.41
CA PRO A 233 1.61 10.30 -16.41
C PRO A 233 1.83 8.94 -15.73
N LEU A 234 1.12 7.91 -16.19
CA LEU A 234 1.07 6.61 -15.52
C LEU A 234 1.16 5.47 -16.52
N ILE A 235 1.88 4.43 -16.13
CA ILE A 235 1.93 3.13 -16.79
C ILE A 235 1.25 2.12 -15.86
N VAL A 236 0.09 1.62 -16.25
CA VAL A 236 -0.63 0.59 -15.52
C VAL A 236 0.04 -0.76 -15.72
N ASN A 237 0.27 -1.47 -14.61
CA ASN A 237 0.93 -2.77 -14.59
C ASN A 237 0.06 -3.81 -13.87
N GLU A 238 -0.36 -4.82 -14.63
CA GLU A 238 -1.34 -5.83 -14.18
C GLU A 238 -0.95 -7.23 -14.66
N ASP A 239 -1.67 -8.23 -14.15
CA ASP A 239 -1.42 -9.63 -14.45
C ASP A 239 -1.98 -10.09 -15.81
N ALA A 240 -2.01 -11.41 -16.00
CA ALA A 240 -2.47 -12.06 -17.22
C ALA A 240 -4.00 -12.18 -17.36
N LEU A 241 -4.80 -11.73 -16.39
CA LEU A 241 -6.25 -11.69 -16.52
C LEU A 241 -6.74 -10.36 -17.12
N SER A 242 -5.99 -9.29 -16.93
CA SER A 242 -6.27 -7.95 -17.47
C SER A 242 -6.18 -7.76 -19.00
N PRO A 243 -5.38 -8.48 -19.81
CA PRO A 243 -5.15 -8.18 -21.23
C PRO A 243 -6.31 -8.60 -22.15
N ASN A 244 -7.43 -7.89 -22.04
CA ASN A 244 -8.57 -8.01 -22.95
C ASN A 244 -8.88 -6.67 -23.62
N ALA A 245 -9.54 -6.74 -24.79
CA ALA A 245 -9.78 -5.55 -25.60
C ALA A 245 -10.63 -4.47 -24.88
N PRO A 246 -11.72 -4.79 -24.16
CA PRO A 246 -12.44 -3.79 -23.35
C PRO A 246 -11.53 -3.06 -22.36
N HIS A 247 -10.71 -3.79 -21.60
CA HIS A 247 -9.82 -3.21 -20.59
C HIS A 247 -8.74 -2.30 -21.20
N ILE A 248 -8.10 -2.73 -22.29
CA ILE A 248 -7.12 -1.89 -23.01
C ILE A 248 -7.77 -0.63 -23.58
N ARG A 249 -9.02 -0.71 -24.06
CA ARG A 249 -9.77 0.48 -24.49
C ARG A 249 -10.06 1.42 -23.32
N ASP A 250 -10.39 0.90 -22.15
CA ASP A 250 -10.57 1.71 -20.94
C ASP A 250 -9.26 2.41 -20.53
N LEU A 251 -8.12 1.73 -20.60
CA LEU A 251 -6.80 2.34 -20.37
C LEU A 251 -6.52 3.47 -21.37
N LYS A 252 -6.72 3.22 -22.67
CA LYS A 252 -6.54 4.23 -23.73
C LYS A 252 -7.48 5.43 -23.56
N LYS A 253 -8.76 5.19 -23.23
CA LYS A 253 -9.76 6.23 -22.96
C LYS A 253 -9.29 7.18 -21.86
N HIS A 254 -8.61 6.66 -20.84
CA HIS A 254 -8.07 7.44 -19.73
C HIS A 254 -6.61 7.86 -19.94
N ASN A 255 -6.03 7.76 -21.14
CA ASN A 255 -4.64 8.13 -21.42
C ASN A 255 -3.63 7.43 -20.48
N LEU A 256 -3.85 6.15 -20.18
CA LEU A 256 -2.98 5.33 -19.36
C LEU A 256 -2.15 4.42 -20.28
N HIS A 257 -0.83 4.53 -20.18
CA HIS A 257 0.08 3.54 -20.79
C HIS A 257 -0.02 2.22 -20.03
N TYR A 258 0.47 1.12 -20.59
CA TYR A 258 0.38 -0.17 -19.91
C TYR A 258 1.54 -1.14 -20.16
N ILE A 259 1.74 -2.02 -19.18
CA ILE A 259 2.53 -3.25 -19.28
C ILE A 259 1.67 -4.36 -18.65
N LEU A 260 1.08 -5.22 -19.46
CA LEU A 260 0.15 -6.26 -18.99
C LEU A 260 0.79 -7.62 -19.21
N GLY A 261 0.82 -8.48 -18.19
CA GLY A 261 1.31 -9.85 -18.36
C GLY A 261 0.44 -10.62 -19.36
N VAL A 262 1.00 -11.54 -20.13
CA VAL A 262 0.20 -12.47 -20.95
C VAL A 262 0.64 -13.90 -20.69
N LYS A 263 -0.22 -14.86 -21.02
CA LYS A 263 0.08 -16.30 -20.89
C LYS A 263 -0.50 -17.07 -22.08
N PRO A 264 0.20 -18.11 -22.58
CA PRO A 264 -0.29 -18.92 -23.70
C PRO A 264 -1.70 -19.46 -23.49
N LYS A 265 -1.97 -19.98 -22.29
CA LYS A 265 -3.26 -20.57 -21.93
C LYS A 265 -4.45 -19.61 -22.10
N ASP A 266 -4.25 -18.34 -21.75
CA ASP A 266 -5.32 -17.33 -21.74
C ASP A 266 -5.35 -16.51 -23.05
N HIS A 267 -4.28 -16.57 -23.87
CA HIS A 267 -4.07 -15.74 -25.05
C HIS A 267 -3.61 -16.55 -26.28
N GLU A 268 -4.19 -17.72 -26.52
CA GLU A 268 -3.77 -18.65 -27.56
C GLU A 268 -3.58 -18.00 -28.95
N PHE A 269 -4.53 -17.17 -29.38
CA PHE A 269 -4.44 -16.47 -30.66
C PHE A 269 -3.19 -15.58 -30.78
N LEU A 270 -2.87 -14.84 -29.71
CA LEU A 270 -1.68 -13.97 -29.66
C LEU A 270 -0.41 -14.79 -29.80
N PHE A 271 -0.31 -15.90 -29.06
CA PHE A 271 0.87 -16.76 -29.09
C PHE A 271 1.03 -17.49 -30.42
N ASN A 272 -0.06 -18.01 -31.02
CA ASN A 272 -0.01 -18.61 -32.35
C ASN A 272 0.50 -17.61 -33.41
N PHE A 273 0.10 -16.34 -33.32
CA PHE A 273 0.61 -15.29 -34.22
C PHE A 273 2.10 -15.01 -33.99
N VAL A 274 2.54 -14.97 -32.72
CA VAL A 274 3.96 -14.78 -32.37
C VAL A 274 4.79 -15.96 -32.86
N GLU A 275 4.34 -17.20 -32.70
CA GLU A 275 5.03 -18.40 -33.18
C GLU A 275 5.19 -18.40 -34.70
N ALA A 276 4.14 -18.05 -35.45
CA ALA A 276 4.23 -17.87 -36.90
C ALA A 276 5.24 -16.76 -37.27
N ALA A 277 5.23 -15.65 -36.52
CA ALA A 277 6.19 -14.56 -36.73
C ALA A 277 7.65 -14.96 -36.44
N VAL A 278 7.88 -15.87 -35.49
CA VAL A 278 9.21 -16.45 -35.24
C VAL A 278 9.64 -17.30 -36.42
N GLN A 279 8.77 -18.16 -36.96
CA GLN A 279 9.06 -18.99 -38.13
C GLN A 279 9.38 -18.15 -39.38
N ASP A 280 8.69 -17.02 -39.54
CA ASP A 280 8.91 -16.07 -40.64
C ASP A 280 10.14 -15.15 -40.43
N GLY A 281 10.84 -15.24 -39.30
CA GLY A 281 11.97 -14.35 -38.98
C GLY A 281 11.57 -12.88 -38.73
N ARG A 282 10.31 -12.62 -38.35
CA ARG A 282 9.75 -11.28 -38.12
C ARG A 282 9.97 -10.76 -36.70
N THR A 283 10.40 -11.61 -35.76
CA THR A 283 10.71 -11.22 -34.39
C THR A 283 12.13 -10.67 -34.28
N LEU A 284 12.34 -9.74 -33.33
CA LEU A 284 13.68 -9.32 -32.96
C LEU A 284 14.11 -10.04 -31.69
N GLU A 285 15.17 -10.84 -31.79
CA GLU A 285 15.76 -11.57 -30.67
C GLU A 285 17.15 -11.05 -30.34
N PHE A 286 17.47 -10.92 -29.06
CA PHE A 286 18.78 -10.45 -28.59
C PHE A 286 19.03 -10.83 -27.13
N ALA A 287 20.28 -10.73 -26.71
CA ALA A 287 20.71 -10.95 -25.35
C ALA A 287 21.45 -9.73 -24.79
N ILE A 288 21.31 -9.50 -23.49
CA ILE A 288 22.00 -8.47 -22.72
C ILE A 288 22.62 -9.16 -21.50
N GLU A 289 23.87 -8.85 -21.19
CA GLU A 289 24.49 -9.32 -19.95
C GLU A 289 24.01 -8.49 -18.76
N ASP A 290 23.75 -9.13 -17.63
CA ASP A 290 23.37 -8.41 -16.41
C ASP A 290 24.56 -7.55 -15.94
N LYS A 291 24.25 -6.31 -15.52
CA LYS A 291 25.26 -5.32 -15.14
C LYS A 291 25.90 -5.61 -13.78
N GLU A 292 25.16 -6.25 -12.88
CA GLU A 292 25.58 -6.50 -11.50
C GLU A 292 26.03 -7.95 -11.30
N ASN A 293 25.49 -8.88 -12.09
CA ASN A 293 25.79 -10.30 -11.98
C ASN A 293 26.24 -10.91 -13.32
N PRO A 294 27.56 -11.10 -13.56
CA PRO A 294 28.07 -11.59 -14.84
C PRO A 294 27.63 -13.04 -15.18
N ASP A 295 27.11 -13.78 -14.20
CA ASP A 295 26.55 -15.12 -14.39
C ASP A 295 25.11 -15.11 -14.93
N ILE A 296 24.49 -13.94 -15.08
CA ILE A 296 23.13 -13.79 -15.59
C ILE A 296 23.15 -13.17 -16.98
N THR A 297 22.41 -13.81 -17.90
CA THR A 297 22.12 -13.25 -19.22
C THR A 297 20.61 -13.09 -19.38
N HIS A 298 20.22 -11.91 -19.85
CA HIS A 298 18.86 -11.55 -20.18
C HIS A 298 18.62 -11.79 -21.67
N ARG A 299 17.69 -12.66 -22.04
CA ARG A 299 17.28 -12.88 -23.43
C ARG A 299 15.91 -12.29 -23.67
N PHE A 300 15.74 -11.67 -24.83
CA PHE A 300 14.51 -11.02 -25.24
C PHE A 300 14.09 -11.47 -26.61
N ARG A 301 12.77 -11.58 -26.79
CA ARG A 301 12.10 -11.61 -28.08
C ARG A 301 11.04 -10.53 -28.07
N ILE A 302 11.06 -9.67 -29.08
CA ILE A 302 10.06 -8.60 -29.21
C ILE A 302 9.41 -8.62 -30.59
N LEU A 303 8.14 -8.23 -30.63
CA LEU A 303 7.35 -8.09 -31.85
C LEU A 303 6.37 -6.92 -31.69
N ASN A 304 6.42 -5.95 -32.60
CA ASN A 304 5.53 -4.79 -32.58
C ASN A 304 4.29 -5.03 -33.45
N LYS A 305 3.19 -4.34 -33.13
CA LYS A 305 1.92 -4.34 -33.90
C LYS A 305 1.31 -5.74 -34.07
N VAL A 306 1.18 -6.46 -32.97
CA VAL A 306 0.58 -7.79 -32.89
C VAL A 306 -0.92 -7.68 -32.61
N PRO A 307 -1.80 -8.44 -33.29
CA PRO A 307 -3.21 -8.47 -32.94
C PRO A 307 -3.42 -9.17 -31.58
N LEU A 308 -4.19 -8.53 -30.69
CA LEU A 308 -4.44 -9.08 -29.35
C LEU A 308 -5.23 -10.40 -29.38
N ASN A 309 -6.30 -10.44 -30.18
CA ASN A 309 -7.15 -11.63 -30.35
C ASN A 309 -7.89 -11.57 -31.69
N LYS A 310 -8.50 -12.70 -32.09
CA LYS A 310 -9.20 -12.86 -33.38
C LYS A 310 -10.27 -11.79 -33.64
N SER A 311 -10.98 -11.36 -32.59
CA SER A 311 -12.15 -10.46 -32.70
C SER A 311 -11.80 -8.98 -32.58
N ASN A 312 -10.56 -8.63 -32.21
CA ASN A 312 -10.14 -7.25 -31.96
C ASN A 312 -8.76 -6.98 -32.59
N GLN A 313 -8.59 -7.37 -33.85
CA GLN A 313 -7.31 -7.23 -34.56
C GLN A 313 -6.95 -5.76 -34.86
N GLU A 314 -7.94 -4.87 -34.86
CA GLU A 314 -7.79 -3.43 -34.97
C GLU A 314 -7.14 -2.78 -33.74
N LEU A 315 -6.97 -3.54 -32.65
CA LEU A 315 -6.30 -3.11 -31.43
C LEU A 315 -4.88 -3.72 -31.35
N PRO A 316 -3.91 -3.20 -32.13
CA PRO A 316 -2.55 -3.73 -32.11
C PRO A 316 -1.87 -3.42 -30.77
N VAL A 317 -1.07 -4.38 -30.31
CA VAL A 317 -0.25 -4.31 -29.11
C VAL A 317 1.20 -4.68 -29.44
N ASN A 318 2.15 -4.36 -28.57
CA ASN A 318 3.55 -4.77 -28.74
C ASN A 318 3.90 -5.85 -27.72
N PHE A 319 4.44 -6.97 -28.20
CA PHE A 319 4.72 -8.16 -27.41
C PHE A 319 6.19 -8.24 -27.03
N ILE A 320 6.46 -8.57 -25.77
CA ILE A 320 7.79 -8.84 -25.23
C ILE A 320 7.79 -10.17 -24.48
N GLU A 321 8.74 -11.02 -24.81
CA GLU A 321 9.05 -12.26 -24.11
C GLU A 321 10.48 -12.18 -23.56
N TYR A 322 10.65 -12.63 -22.31
CA TYR A 322 11.88 -12.48 -21.56
C TYR A 322 12.25 -13.79 -20.88
N TRP A 323 13.55 -14.10 -20.92
CA TRP A 323 14.17 -15.17 -20.17
C TRP A 323 15.38 -14.65 -19.40
N GLU A 324 15.48 -15.06 -18.14
CA GLU A 324 16.68 -14.92 -17.32
C GLU A 324 17.41 -16.26 -17.33
N HIS A 325 18.62 -16.28 -17.88
CA HIS A 325 19.46 -17.47 -17.93
C HIS A 325 20.59 -17.38 -16.92
N SER A 326 20.85 -18.48 -16.22
CA SER A 326 22.06 -18.64 -15.42
C SER A 326 23.14 -19.30 -16.26
N LYS A 327 24.27 -18.61 -16.49
CA LYS A 327 25.45 -19.18 -17.15
C LYS A 327 26.06 -20.31 -16.33
N LYS A 328 26.00 -20.21 -15.01
CA LYS A 328 26.49 -21.24 -14.07
C LYS A 328 25.80 -22.59 -14.26
N THR A 329 24.48 -22.59 -14.43
CA THR A 329 23.70 -23.84 -14.54
C THR A 329 23.28 -24.16 -15.96
N GLY A 330 23.39 -23.21 -16.90
CA GLY A 330 22.86 -23.31 -18.26
C GLY A 330 21.34 -23.27 -18.34
N LYS A 331 20.63 -23.04 -17.23
CA LYS A 331 19.16 -23.11 -17.14
C LYS A 331 18.50 -21.74 -17.20
N VAL A 332 17.27 -21.72 -17.71
CA VAL A 332 16.33 -20.61 -17.51
C VAL A 332 15.88 -20.64 -16.05
N ILE A 333 16.10 -19.54 -15.33
CA ILE A 333 15.68 -19.38 -13.93
C ILE A 333 14.41 -18.52 -13.80
N TYR A 334 14.09 -17.74 -14.82
CA TYR A 334 12.84 -16.99 -14.89
C TYR A 334 12.42 -16.80 -16.35
N HIS A 335 11.12 -16.87 -16.60
CA HIS A 335 10.51 -16.62 -17.90
C HIS A 335 9.19 -15.88 -17.72
N ASN A 336 8.95 -14.86 -18.52
CA ASN A 336 7.65 -14.20 -18.55
C ASN A 336 7.41 -13.47 -19.88
N THR A 337 6.15 -13.12 -20.11
CA THR A 337 5.69 -12.42 -21.31
C THR A 337 4.76 -11.28 -20.93
N TRP A 338 4.84 -10.18 -21.68
CA TRP A 338 3.99 -9.02 -21.51
C TRP A 338 3.57 -8.43 -22.86
N ILE A 339 2.51 -7.62 -22.83
CA ILE A 339 2.15 -6.69 -23.88
C ILE A 339 2.21 -5.25 -23.37
N THR A 340 2.51 -4.32 -24.26
CA THR A 340 2.56 -2.88 -23.97
C THR A 340 2.11 -2.05 -25.18
N ASP A 341 1.71 -0.80 -24.94
CA ASP A 341 1.47 0.18 -26.01
C ASP A 341 2.76 0.89 -26.47
N PHE A 342 3.85 0.80 -25.71
CA PHE A 342 5.15 1.33 -26.15
C PHE A 342 5.73 0.51 -27.30
N THR A 343 6.18 1.19 -28.35
CA THR A 343 6.98 0.53 -29.40
C THR A 343 8.27 -0.02 -28.80
N LEU A 344 8.49 -1.32 -28.96
CA LEU A 344 9.60 -2.05 -28.40
C LEU A 344 10.81 -1.98 -29.33
N THR A 345 11.99 -1.82 -28.71
CA THR A 345 13.31 -1.73 -29.35
C THR A 345 14.33 -2.44 -28.46
N LYS A 346 15.56 -2.65 -28.94
CA LYS A 346 16.62 -3.26 -28.10
C LYS A 346 16.93 -2.38 -26.89
N GLU A 347 16.82 -1.07 -27.06
CA GLU A 347 17.20 -0.05 -26.09
C GLU A 347 16.22 0.03 -24.92
N ASN A 348 14.93 -0.25 -25.15
CA ASN A 348 13.90 -0.11 -24.13
C ASN A 348 13.35 -1.44 -23.56
N ALA A 349 13.63 -2.58 -24.20
CA ALA A 349 13.07 -3.86 -23.75
C ALA A 349 13.44 -4.19 -22.29
N TYR A 350 14.68 -3.90 -21.88
CA TYR A 350 15.13 -4.16 -20.52
C TYR A 350 14.35 -3.35 -19.49
N ILE A 351 14.15 -2.04 -19.73
CA ILE A 351 13.39 -1.21 -18.79
C ILE A 351 11.91 -1.61 -18.76
N ILE A 352 11.28 -1.90 -19.91
CA ILE A 352 9.88 -2.37 -19.94
C ILE A 352 9.72 -3.68 -19.17
N MET A 353 10.64 -4.64 -19.34
CA MET A 353 10.66 -5.88 -18.56
C MET A 353 10.81 -5.61 -17.06
N ARG A 354 11.71 -4.71 -16.65
CA ARG A 354 11.86 -4.31 -15.23
C ARG A 354 10.54 -3.79 -14.66
N GLY A 355 9.79 -3.01 -15.46
CA GLY A 355 8.46 -2.52 -15.11
C GLY A 355 7.46 -3.66 -14.95
N GLY A 356 7.33 -4.53 -15.96
CA GLY A 356 6.45 -5.70 -15.89
C GLY A 356 6.77 -6.63 -14.71
N ARG A 357 8.07 -6.84 -14.41
CA ARG A 357 8.51 -7.62 -13.24
C ARG A 357 8.10 -6.94 -11.94
N ALA A 358 8.15 -5.61 -11.83
CA ALA A 358 7.80 -4.90 -10.61
C ALA A 358 6.33 -5.03 -10.18
N ARG A 359 5.46 -5.75 -10.93
CA ARG A 359 4.08 -6.09 -10.51
C ARG A 359 4.07 -6.73 -9.13
N TRP A 360 5.00 -7.65 -8.85
CA TRP A 360 5.08 -8.39 -7.58
C TRP A 360 5.11 -7.50 -6.34
N LYS A 361 5.53 -6.23 -6.48
CA LYS A 361 5.60 -5.27 -5.36
C LYS A 361 4.21 -4.92 -4.80
N ILE A 362 3.13 -5.00 -5.57
CA ILE A 362 1.79 -4.78 -4.98
C ILE A 362 1.39 -5.94 -4.06
N GLU A 363 1.71 -7.17 -4.45
CA GLU A 363 1.47 -8.33 -3.60
C GLU A 363 2.35 -8.29 -2.35
N ASN A 364 3.65 -8.05 -2.49
CA ASN A 364 4.61 -8.21 -1.40
C ASN A 364 4.78 -6.96 -0.52
N GLU A 365 4.93 -5.78 -1.13
CA GLU A 365 5.20 -4.54 -0.40
C GLU A 365 3.90 -3.84 0.02
N THR A 366 2.76 -4.13 -0.60
CA THR A 366 1.42 -3.64 -0.18
C THR A 366 0.63 -4.70 0.59
N PHE A 367 0.07 -5.72 -0.09
CA PHE A 367 -0.91 -6.61 0.55
C PHE A 367 -0.32 -7.53 1.61
N ASN A 368 0.85 -8.11 1.37
CA ASN A 368 1.55 -8.92 2.35
C ASN A 368 2.00 -8.08 3.55
N THR A 369 2.43 -6.83 3.34
CA THR A 369 2.72 -5.88 4.44
C THR A 369 1.46 -5.62 5.27
N LEU A 370 0.33 -5.34 4.64
CA LEU A 370 -0.95 -5.10 5.31
C LEU A 370 -1.44 -6.34 6.09
N LYS A 371 -1.24 -7.54 5.54
CA LYS A 371 -1.64 -8.80 6.19
C LYS A 371 -0.71 -9.21 7.33
N ASN A 372 0.61 -9.08 7.14
CA ASN A 372 1.61 -9.76 7.97
C ASN A 372 2.58 -8.84 8.72
N GLN A 373 2.52 -7.51 8.53
CA GLN A 373 3.43 -6.56 9.19
C GLN A 373 2.70 -5.55 10.09
N GLY A 374 1.64 -6.00 10.75
CA GLY A 374 1.00 -5.31 11.87
C GLY A 374 -0.31 -4.58 11.57
N TYR A 375 -0.72 -4.45 10.31
CA TYR A 375 -2.00 -3.77 10.00
C TYR A 375 -3.23 -4.68 10.20
N ASN A 376 -3.02 -6.00 10.34
CA ASN A 376 -4.07 -7.00 10.55
C ASN A 376 -5.18 -6.94 9.48
N PHE A 377 -4.83 -6.72 8.22
CA PHE A 377 -5.79 -6.54 7.13
C PHE A 377 -6.74 -7.74 6.90
N GLY A 378 -6.39 -8.93 7.38
CA GLY A 378 -7.28 -10.09 7.37
C GLY A 378 -8.25 -10.18 8.55
N HIS A 379 -8.14 -9.29 9.54
CA HIS A 379 -9.03 -9.26 10.70
C HIS A 379 -10.34 -8.54 10.37
N ASN A 380 -11.44 -9.07 10.91
CA ASN A 380 -12.74 -8.45 10.76
C ASN A 380 -12.91 -7.32 11.80
N TYR A 381 -12.66 -6.09 11.38
CA TYR A 381 -12.93 -4.89 12.19
C TYR A 381 -14.41 -4.52 12.25
N GLY A 382 -15.32 -5.30 11.64
CA GLY A 382 -16.77 -5.08 11.62
C GLY A 382 -17.28 -4.85 10.21
N LEU A 383 -18.48 -5.38 9.94
CA LEU A 383 -19.18 -5.11 8.68
C LEU A 383 -19.92 -3.76 8.74
N GLY A 384 -20.70 -3.54 9.81
CA GLY A 384 -21.71 -2.48 9.81
C GLY A 384 -22.82 -2.78 8.80
N GLU A 385 -23.77 -1.86 8.69
CA GLU A 385 -24.94 -1.99 7.84
C GLU A 385 -24.73 -1.31 6.47
N LYS A 386 -23.86 -0.29 6.41
CA LYS A 386 -23.67 0.55 5.22
C LYS A 386 -22.24 0.56 4.69
N TYR A 387 -21.31 1.22 5.39
CA TYR A 387 -19.98 1.53 4.87
C TYR A 387 -18.83 1.14 5.81
N LEU A 388 -19.09 0.69 7.04
CA LEU A 388 -18.07 0.53 8.08
C LEU A 388 -16.86 -0.30 7.62
N ALA A 389 -17.09 -1.47 7.02
CA ALA A 389 -16.02 -2.31 6.48
C ALA A 389 -15.17 -1.58 5.42
N ALA A 390 -15.80 -0.83 4.52
CA ALA A 390 -15.12 -0.06 3.49
C ALA A 390 -14.35 1.14 4.06
N VAL A 391 -14.93 1.83 5.05
CA VAL A 391 -14.28 2.93 5.78
C VAL A 391 -13.04 2.44 6.49
N PHE A 392 -13.11 1.32 7.22
CA PHE A 392 -11.96 0.76 7.91
C PHE A 392 -10.87 0.25 6.98
N ALA A 393 -11.22 -0.42 5.87
CA ALA A 393 -10.24 -0.77 4.85
C ALA A 393 -9.55 0.49 4.26
N THR A 394 -10.32 1.55 4.01
CA THR A 394 -9.81 2.81 3.46
C THR A 394 -8.90 3.56 4.45
N LEU A 395 -9.29 3.65 5.72
CA LEU A 395 -8.48 4.28 6.77
C LEU A 395 -7.21 3.49 7.07
N MET A 396 -7.25 2.16 6.99
CA MET A 396 -6.04 1.33 7.07
C MET A 396 -5.09 1.59 5.91
N MET A 397 -5.61 1.73 4.69
CA MET A 397 -4.82 2.13 3.51
C MET A 397 -4.25 3.55 3.64
N LEU A 398 -4.98 4.46 4.30
CA LEU A 398 -4.50 5.82 4.59
C LEU A 398 -3.36 5.81 5.63
N ALA A 399 -3.48 5.02 6.69
CA ALA A 399 -2.40 4.81 7.66
C ALA A 399 -1.17 4.19 6.98
N PHE A 400 -1.38 3.21 6.09
CA PHE A 400 -0.31 2.62 5.28
C PHE A 400 0.35 3.66 4.35
N LEU A 401 -0.41 4.55 3.72
CA LEU A 401 0.14 5.67 2.94
C LEU A 401 1.05 6.56 3.80
N VAL A 402 0.62 6.94 5.00
CA VAL A 402 1.44 7.75 5.91
C VAL A 402 2.75 7.05 6.25
N ASP A 403 2.69 5.76 6.58
CA ASP A 403 3.90 4.98 6.89
C ASP A 403 4.85 4.88 5.68
N GLN A 404 4.32 4.75 4.46
CA GLN A 404 5.12 4.73 3.23
C GLN A 404 5.75 6.09 2.92
N ILE A 405 5.03 7.20 3.14
CA ILE A 405 5.58 8.55 3.01
C ILE A 405 6.74 8.74 3.99
N GLN A 406 6.57 8.32 5.24
CA GLN A 406 7.61 8.41 6.24
C GLN A 406 8.82 7.54 5.90
N GLN A 407 8.57 6.31 5.44
CA GLN A 407 9.61 5.40 4.99
C GLN A 407 10.40 5.98 3.79
N LEU A 408 9.73 6.70 2.88
CA LEU A 408 10.36 7.30 1.72
C LEU A 408 11.22 8.53 2.06
N CYS A 409 10.74 9.44 2.92
CA CYS A 409 11.36 10.77 3.03
C CYS A 409 11.55 11.33 4.45
N CYS A 410 11.13 10.64 5.51
CA CYS A 410 11.33 11.08 6.89
C CYS A 410 12.60 10.45 7.48
N ALA A 411 13.70 11.21 7.47
CA ALA A 411 14.99 10.76 8.00
C ALA A 411 14.94 10.29 9.47
N LEU A 412 14.07 10.90 10.28
CA LEU A 412 13.88 10.48 11.68
C LEU A 412 13.27 9.08 11.75
N PHE A 413 12.15 8.85 11.05
CA PHE A 413 11.50 7.54 10.96
C PHE A 413 12.47 6.47 10.42
N GLN A 414 13.15 6.77 9.31
CA GLN A 414 14.14 5.87 8.70
C GLN A 414 15.26 5.50 9.68
N SER A 415 15.74 6.46 10.47
CA SER A 415 16.80 6.24 11.46
C SER A 415 16.32 5.38 12.63
N VAL A 416 15.10 5.61 13.13
CA VAL A 416 14.49 4.77 14.18
C VAL A 416 14.29 3.35 13.66
N TRP A 417 13.71 3.19 12.48
CA TRP A 417 13.49 1.87 11.91
C TRP A 417 14.81 1.12 11.69
N LYS A 418 15.85 1.80 11.18
CA LYS A 418 17.20 1.23 11.04
C LYS A 418 17.77 0.79 12.40
N LYS A 419 17.55 1.57 13.47
CA LYS A 419 18.00 1.23 14.82
C LYS A 419 17.28 0.00 15.39
N LEU A 420 15.97 -0.13 15.14
CA LEU A 420 15.15 -1.23 15.67
C LEU A 420 15.17 -2.50 14.80
N GLY A 421 15.60 -2.40 13.54
CA GLY A 421 15.84 -3.52 12.63
C GLY A 421 14.59 -4.12 11.96
N SER A 422 13.40 -4.03 12.57
CA SER A 422 12.16 -4.56 12.00
C SER A 422 10.96 -3.62 12.16
N LYS A 423 9.97 -3.72 11.27
CA LYS A 423 8.71 -2.96 11.38
C LYS A 423 7.89 -3.42 12.59
N SER A 424 7.88 -4.72 12.90
CA SER A 424 7.20 -5.24 14.09
C SER A 424 7.72 -4.59 15.37
N SER A 425 9.05 -4.56 15.54
CA SER A 425 9.71 -3.91 16.68
C SER A 425 9.46 -2.40 16.72
N LEU A 426 9.39 -1.75 15.56
CA LEU A 426 9.04 -0.33 15.46
C LEU A 426 7.63 -0.06 15.99
N TRP A 427 6.62 -0.79 15.51
CA TRP A 427 5.24 -0.60 15.94
C TRP A 427 5.04 -0.90 17.42
N GLU A 428 5.66 -1.98 17.90
CA GLU A 428 5.66 -2.32 19.32
C GLU A 428 6.30 -1.21 20.16
N SER A 429 7.47 -0.71 19.76
CA SER A 429 8.16 0.34 20.50
C SER A 429 7.38 1.67 20.52
N ILE A 430 6.72 2.03 19.42
CA ILE A 430 5.83 3.19 19.37
C ILE A 430 4.69 3.03 20.36
N ARG A 431 4.00 1.88 20.36
CA ARG A 431 2.92 1.61 21.32
C ARG A 431 3.42 1.63 22.77
N SER A 432 4.59 1.06 23.04
CA SER A 432 5.18 1.07 24.39
C SER A 432 5.46 2.48 24.87
N TYR A 433 6.02 3.36 24.01
CA TYR A 433 6.25 4.75 24.38
C TYR A 433 4.95 5.53 24.54
N PHE A 434 3.98 5.28 23.65
CA PHE A 434 2.64 5.86 23.74
C PHE A 434 1.90 5.44 25.02
N LYS A 435 2.17 4.23 25.53
CA LYS A 435 1.54 3.72 26.76
C LYS A 435 2.26 4.21 28.03
N CYS A 436 3.59 4.25 28.02
CA CYS A 436 4.38 4.42 29.24
C CYS A 436 4.80 5.88 29.52
N PHE A 437 4.61 6.81 28.59
CA PHE A 437 5.03 8.20 28.76
C PHE A 437 3.96 9.17 28.26
N LEU A 438 3.86 10.33 28.91
CA LEU A 438 3.17 11.48 28.32
C LEU A 438 4.04 12.03 27.18
N VAL A 439 3.45 12.13 25.99
CA VAL A 439 4.14 12.56 24.78
C VAL A 439 3.41 13.73 24.13
N GLU A 440 4.16 14.66 23.55
CA GLU A 440 3.59 15.84 22.90
C GLU A 440 3.30 15.64 21.40
N SER A 441 3.89 14.62 20.78
CA SER A 441 3.79 14.36 19.33
C SER A 441 4.33 12.97 18.95
N MET A 442 4.03 12.49 17.75
CA MET A 442 4.65 11.28 17.20
C MET A 442 6.14 11.52 16.90
N GLY A 443 6.49 12.74 16.48
CA GLY A 443 7.88 13.17 16.36
C GLY A 443 8.67 12.99 17.67
N ALA A 444 8.08 13.34 18.82
CA ALA A 444 8.70 13.14 20.13
C ALA A 444 8.95 11.66 20.44
N ILE A 445 7.98 10.78 20.16
CA ILE A 445 8.17 9.32 20.28
C ILE A 445 9.38 8.87 19.45
N PHE A 446 9.47 9.29 18.18
CA PHE A 446 10.59 8.89 17.32
C PHE A 446 11.94 9.43 17.80
N MET A 447 11.99 10.67 18.29
CA MET A 447 13.20 11.24 18.87
C MET A 447 13.66 10.42 20.08
N ALA A 448 12.73 10.06 20.97
CA ALA A 448 13.01 9.25 22.15
C ALA A 448 13.47 7.85 21.77
N LEU A 449 12.85 7.21 20.77
CA LEU A 449 13.29 5.91 20.25
C LEU A 449 14.69 5.98 19.62
N LEU A 450 15.02 7.05 18.91
CA LEU A 450 16.32 7.21 18.27
C LEU A 450 17.45 7.49 19.27
N TYR A 451 17.26 8.49 20.13
CA TYR A 451 18.31 8.97 21.04
C TYR A 451 18.31 8.28 22.41
N GLY A 452 17.23 7.56 22.74
CA GLY A 452 17.00 6.98 24.06
C GLY A 452 16.42 7.99 25.04
N ILE A 453 15.92 7.47 26.16
CA ILE A 453 15.50 8.25 27.32
C ILE A 453 16.53 8.08 28.44
N ARG A 454 16.65 9.10 29.29
CA ARG A 454 17.48 8.96 30.50
C ARG A 454 16.80 7.97 31.44
N THR A 455 17.50 6.92 31.81
CA THR A 455 17.00 5.93 32.77
C THR A 455 17.00 6.52 34.18
N GLN A 456 15.85 6.54 34.83
CA GLN A 456 15.73 6.80 36.27
C GLN A 456 15.46 5.48 37.00
N PRO A 457 15.88 5.34 38.28
CA PRO A 457 15.46 4.23 39.12
C PRO A 457 13.93 4.13 39.13
N LEU A 458 13.39 2.90 39.08
CA LEU A 458 11.94 2.68 39.01
C LEU A 458 11.24 3.28 40.23
N GLU A 459 11.90 3.28 41.38
CA GLU A 459 11.43 3.85 42.64
C GLU A 459 11.15 5.36 42.56
N GLN A 460 11.80 6.07 41.64
CA GLN A 460 11.57 7.50 41.40
C GLN A 460 10.44 7.77 40.42
N LEU A 461 9.94 6.72 39.74
CA LEU A 461 8.89 6.78 38.73
C LEU A 461 7.57 6.17 39.21
N ILE A 462 7.56 5.54 40.39
CA ILE A 462 6.35 5.03 41.03
C ILE A 462 5.67 6.20 41.73
N ASP A 463 4.40 6.46 41.41
CA ASP A 463 3.57 7.33 42.23
C ASP A 463 3.50 6.75 43.64
N VAL A 464 3.93 7.55 44.62
CA VAL A 464 3.85 7.15 46.02
C VAL A 464 2.36 7.02 46.34
N HIS A 465 1.86 5.80 46.50
CA HIS A 465 0.55 5.60 47.09
C HIS A 465 0.62 6.14 48.51
N ASP A 466 0.05 7.33 48.72
CA ASP A 466 -0.17 7.87 50.05
C ASP A 466 -1.21 6.96 50.72
N THR A 467 -0.73 5.94 51.42
CA THR A 467 -1.56 5.12 52.31
C THR A 467 -1.73 5.90 53.61
N SER A 468 -2.53 6.96 53.56
CA SER A 468 -2.99 7.71 54.72
C SER A 468 -4.48 7.54 54.90
#